data_AF-A0A6V7PF51-F1
#
_entry.id   AF-A0A6V7PF51-F1
#
_cell.length_a   1.000
_cell.length_b   1.000
_cell.length_c   1.000
_cell.angle_alpha   90.00
_cell.angle_beta   90.00
_cell.angle_gamma   90.00
#
_symmetry.space_group_name_H-M   'P 1'
#
loop_
_entity.id
_entity.type
_entity.pdbx_description
1 polymer ?
#
loop_
_entity_poly.entity_id
_entity_poly.type
_entity_poly.pdbx_seq_one_letter_code
_entity_poly.pdbx_strand_id
1 'polypeptide(L)'
;MTRSGQAESPKLARSLLPNPAADRFEDRQKAMEKKRKSNDSINAYSVQCENCLKWRLIPTKEEYETIRHNFIDDPWVCSKKPNASCDDPAGDIEYDNTRIWVIDKPNIPKPPPDTERILIMRKDLSKMDTYYIMPKGGKKARCSGMWRSF
;
A
#
# COMPACT_ATOMS: atom_id res chain seq x y z
N MET A 1 37.76 2.28 75.50
CA MET A 1 37.80 3.05 74.25
C MET A 1 37.39 2.13 73.10
N THR A 2 36.26 2.49 72.46
CA THR A 2 35.85 2.25 71.05
C THR A 2 35.91 0.86 70.39
N ARG A 3 34.74 0.39 69.95
CA ARG A 3 34.38 0.02 68.55
C ARG A 3 32.89 -0.39 68.57
N SER A 4 31.93 0.41 68.10
CA SER A 4 31.61 0.75 66.70
C SER A 4 31.62 -0.48 65.78
N GLY A 5 30.45 -1.09 65.58
CA GLY A 5 30.16 -2.05 64.52
C GLY A 5 28.89 -1.62 63.79
N GLN A 6 29.04 -1.31 62.50
CA GLN A 6 28.04 -0.74 61.59
C GLN A 6 26.86 -1.68 61.33
N ALA A 7 25.65 -1.13 61.29
CA ALA A 7 24.51 -1.73 60.60
C ALA A 7 24.58 -1.34 59.10
N GLU A 8 24.68 -2.33 58.23
CA GLU A 8 24.61 -2.15 56.78
C GLU A 8 23.18 -1.77 56.35
N SER A 9 23.07 -0.74 55.51
CA SER A 9 21.81 -0.35 54.87
C SER A 9 21.47 -1.32 53.73
N PRO A 10 20.22 -1.82 53.61
CA PRO A 10 19.82 -2.57 52.43
C PRO A 10 19.73 -1.62 51.24
N LYS A 11 20.51 -1.89 50.19
CA LYS A 11 20.39 -1.24 48.89
C LYS A 11 18.97 -1.50 48.37
N LEU A 12 18.16 -0.45 48.28
CA LEU A 12 16.81 -0.50 47.74
C LEU A 12 16.88 -1.01 46.30
N ALA A 13 16.31 -2.19 46.05
CA ALA A 13 16.19 -2.74 44.71
C ALA A 13 15.36 -1.77 43.85
N ARG A 14 15.97 -1.24 42.79
CA ARG A 14 15.30 -0.39 41.80
C ARG A 14 14.23 -1.24 41.12
N SER A 15 12.96 -0.94 41.43
CA SER A 15 11.81 -1.71 40.97
C SER A 15 11.73 -1.71 39.44
N LEU A 16 11.71 -2.91 38.84
CA LEU A 16 11.48 -3.16 37.42
C LEU A 16 10.00 -3.01 37.04
N LEU A 17 9.29 -2.04 37.62
CA LEU A 17 7.91 -1.79 37.23
C LEU A 17 7.90 -1.11 35.84
N PRO A 18 7.19 -1.66 34.85
CA PRO A 18 7.11 -1.07 33.52
C PRO A 18 6.58 0.36 33.60
N ASN A 19 7.20 1.30 32.88
CA ASN A 19 6.73 2.68 32.82
C ASN A 19 5.51 2.77 31.87
N PRO A 20 4.29 2.97 32.38
CA PRO A 20 3.07 2.99 31.56
C PRO A 20 3.00 4.18 30.59
N ALA A 21 3.88 5.18 30.71
CA ALA A 21 3.99 6.27 29.76
C ALA A 21 4.88 5.93 28.54
N ALA A 22 5.92 5.13 28.73
CA ALA A 22 6.80 4.66 27.65
C ALA A 22 6.06 3.66 26.75
N ASP A 23 5.29 2.76 27.35
CA ASP A 23 4.44 1.78 26.66
C ASP A 23 3.40 2.47 25.76
N ARG A 24 2.74 3.53 26.27
CA ARG A 24 1.81 4.36 25.47
C ARG A 24 2.48 5.12 24.32
N PHE A 25 3.75 5.48 24.45
CA PHE A 25 4.49 6.16 23.40
C PHE A 25 4.84 5.19 22.27
N GLU A 26 5.30 3.99 22.61
CA GLU A 26 5.58 2.92 21.65
C GLU A 26 4.30 2.44 20.94
N ASP A 27 3.20 2.27 21.67
CA ASP A 27 1.89 1.96 21.08
C ASP A 27 1.42 3.04 20.12
N ARG A 28 1.64 4.32 20.47
CA ARG A 28 1.33 5.44 19.58
C ARG A 28 2.22 5.42 18.34
N GLN A 29 3.51 5.10 18.46
CA GLN A 29 4.42 4.96 17.31
C GLN A 29 4.02 3.80 16.40
N LYS A 30 3.71 2.62 16.98
CA LYS A 30 3.19 1.45 16.25
C LYS A 30 1.86 1.75 15.57
N ALA A 31 0.95 2.46 16.22
CA ALA A 31 -0.32 2.88 15.64
C ALA A 31 -0.12 3.91 14.51
N MET A 32 0.82 4.84 14.66
CA MET A 32 1.19 5.79 13.60
C MET A 32 1.82 5.09 12.40
N GLU A 33 2.69 4.09 12.62
CA GLU A 33 3.30 3.32 11.55
C GLU A 33 2.29 2.39 10.85
N LYS A 34 1.41 1.74 11.63
CA LYS A 34 0.27 0.96 11.10
C LYS A 34 -0.65 1.83 10.26
N LYS A 35 -0.93 3.06 10.72
CA LYS A 35 -1.74 4.05 10.00
C LYS A 35 -1.02 4.62 8.77
N ARG A 36 0.31 4.74 8.78
CA ARG A 36 1.10 5.12 7.60
C ARG A 36 1.09 4.03 6.54
N LYS A 37 1.24 2.76 6.94
CA LYS A 37 1.13 1.61 6.04
C LYS A 37 -0.28 1.45 5.47
N SER A 38 -1.33 1.77 6.22
CA SER A 38 -2.71 1.56 5.79
C SER A 38 -3.28 2.57 4.79
N ASN A 39 -2.61 3.71 4.53
CA ASN A 39 -3.18 4.77 3.67
C ASN A 39 -2.61 4.82 2.23
N ASP A 40 -1.52 4.09 1.94
CA ASP A 40 -0.81 4.15 0.65
C ASP A 40 -0.59 2.76 -0.01
N SER A 41 -1.00 1.65 0.63
CA SER A 41 -0.62 0.31 0.15
C SER A 41 -1.67 -0.29 -0.78
N ILE A 42 -1.47 -0.11 -2.09
CA ILE A 42 -2.10 -0.98 -3.08
C ILE A 42 -1.65 -2.42 -2.78
N ASN A 43 -2.60 -3.31 -2.54
CA ASN A 43 -2.30 -4.70 -2.18
C ASN A 43 -1.84 -5.54 -3.38
N ALA A 44 -2.39 -5.29 -4.56
CA ALA A 44 -2.08 -6.02 -5.78
C ALA A 44 -2.44 -5.19 -7.02
N TYR A 45 -1.71 -5.40 -8.11
CA TYR A 45 -2.07 -4.90 -9.44
C TYR A 45 -2.67 -6.05 -10.25
N SER A 46 -3.69 -5.76 -11.03
CA SER A 46 -4.31 -6.75 -11.90
C SER A 46 -4.81 -6.13 -13.20
N VAL A 47 -4.95 -6.96 -14.22
CA VAL A 47 -5.51 -6.58 -15.52
C VAL A 47 -6.54 -7.63 -15.94
N GLN A 48 -7.58 -7.19 -16.63
CA GLN A 48 -8.56 -8.06 -17.23
C GLN A 48 -8.12 -8.48 -18.63
N CYS A 49 -8.19 -9.79 -18.92
CA CYS A 49 -7.99 -10.31 -20.27
C CYS A 49 -9.16 -9.91 -21.18
N GLU A 50 -8.88 -9.35 -22.35
CA GLU A 50 -9.89 -8.98 -23.35
C GLU A 50 -10.67 -10.20 -23.86
N ASN A 51 -10.00 -11.34 -24.05
CA ASN A 51 -10.61 -12.52 -24.70
C ASN A 51 -11.49 -13.35 -23.75
N CYS A 52 -11.07 -13.54 -22.50
CA CYS A 52 -11.76 -14.44 -21.56
C CYS A 52 -12.27 -13.73 -20.30
N LEU A 53 -12.04 -12.41 -20.18
CA LEU A 53 -12.49 -11.56 -19.06
C LEU A 53 -11.96 -11.96 -17.67
N LYS A 54 -11.04 -12.93 -17.60
CA LYS A 54 -10.36 -13.34 -16.36
C LYS A 54 -9.36 -12.29 -15.93
N TRP A 55 -9.25 -12.08 -14.62
CA TRP A 55 -8.30 -11.15 -14.03
C TRP A 55 -6.96 -11.84 -13.77
N ARG A 56 -5.87 -11.18 -14.15
CA ARG A 56 -4.50 -11.67 -14.00
C ARG A 56 -3.69 -10.70 -13.17
N LEU A 57 -2.90 -11.24 -12.25
CA LEU A 57 -2.03 -10.43 -11.38
C LEU A 57 -0.84 -9.92 -12.18
N ILE A 58 -0.54 -8.65 -12.00
CA ILE A 58 0.63 -7.99 -12.55
C ILE A 58 1.64 -7.79 -11.42
N PRO A 59 2.88 -8.31 -11.55
CA PRO A 59 3.82 -8.37 -10.44
C PRO A 59 4.37 -7.00 -10.03
N THR A 60 4.45 -6.05 -10.96
CA THR A 60 5.06 -4.74 -10.73
C THR A 60 4.13 -3.60 -11.09
N LYS A 61 4.30 -2.47 -10.40
CA LYS A 61 3.55 -1.25 -10.69
C LYS A 61 3.87 -0.76 -12.10
N GLU A 62 5.13 -0.76 -12.49
CA GLU A 62 5.63 -0.24 -13.76
C GLU A 62 5.04 -0.98 -14.96
N GLU A 63 4.89 -2.31 -14.84
CA GLU A 63 4.22 -3.12 -15.86
C GLU A 63 2.73 -2.78 -15.94
N TYR A 64 2.04 -2.66 -14.80
CA TYR A 64 0.65 -2.23 -14.77
C TYR A 64 0.48 -0.83 -15.38
N GLU A 65 1.41 0.09 -15.12
CA GLU A 65 1.41 1.43 -15.70
C GLU A 65 1.66 1.44 -17.22
N THR A 66 2.40 0.45 -17.72
CA THR A 66 2.62 0.26 -19.16
C THR A 66 1.35 -0.26 -19.83
N ILE A 67 0.74 -1.27 -19.24
CA ILE A 67 -0.50 -1.86 -19.74
C ILE A 67 -1.62 -0.81 -19.77
N ARG A 68 -1.83 -0.08 -18.67
CA ARG A 68 -2.88 0.96 -18.62
C ARG A 68 -2.65 2.10 -19.60
N HIS A 69 -1.39 2.43 -19.91
CA HIS A 69 -1.05 3.53 -20.81
C HIS A 69 -1.43 3.24 -22.26
N ASN A 70 -1.26 1.98 -22.68
CA ASN A 70 -1.48 1.54 -24.04
C ASN A 70 -2.78 0.74 -24.21
N PHE A 71 -3.64 0.68 -23.19
CA PHE A 71 -4.71 -0.31 -23.09
C PHE A 71 -5.68 -0.32 -24.28
N ILE A 72 -5.99 0.84 -24.88
CA ILE A 72 -6.89 0.90 -26.05
C ILE A 72 -6.19 0.38 -27.31
N ASP A 73 -4.91 0.73 -27.50
CA ASP A 73 -4.17 0.41 -28.72
C ASP A 73 -3.58 -1.01 -28.67
N ASP A 74 -3.25 -1.48 -27.48
CA ASP A 74 -2.67 -2.79 -27.20
C ASP A 74 -3.40 -3.46 -26.00
N PRO A 75 -4.65 -3.92 -26.18
CA PRO A 75 -5.41 -4.60 -25.14
C PRO A 75 -4.67 -5.79 -24.55
N TRP A 76 -4.89 -6.06 -23.27
CA TRP A 76 -4.19 -7.14 -22.59
C TRP A 76 -4.90 -8.48 -22.77
N VAL A 77 -4.14 -9.53 -23.13
CA VAL A 77 -4.63 -10.90 -23.29
C VAL A 77 -3.72 -11.88 -22.56
N CYS A 78 -4.25 -13.02 -22.10
CA CYS A 78 -3.52 -14.00 -21.30
C CYS A 78 -2.18 -14.43 -21.92
N SER A 79 -2.11 -14.58 -23.24
CA SER A 79 -0.90 -14.99 -23.95
C SER A 79 0.30 -14.05 -23.78
N LYS A 80 0.09 -12.80 -23.33
CA LYS A 80 1.17 -11.86 -23.00
C LYS A 80 1.91 -12.24 -21.71
N LYS A 81 1.34 -13.12 -20.87
CA LYS A 81 1.96 -13.59 -19.64
C LYS A 81 2.31 -15.07 -19.77
N PRO A 82 3.58 -15.47 -19.53
CA PRO A 82 4.05 -16.83 -19.81
C PRO A 82 3.33 -17.93 -19.01
N ASN A 83 2.78 -17.59 -17.84
CA ASN A 83 2.09 -18.52 -16.94
C ASN A 83 0.58 -18.28 -16.90
N ALA A 84 -0.02 -17.77 -17.97
CA ALA A 84 -1.46 -17.55 -18.06
C ALA A 84 -2.00 -17.95 -19.43
N SER A 85 -3.12 -18.67 -19.44
CA SER A 85 -3.88 -19.03 -20.65
C SER A 85 -5.33 -18.59 -20.54
N CYS A 86 -6.02 -18.46 -21.66
CA CYS A 86 -7.48 -18.34 -21.66
C CYS A 86 -8.17 -19.64 -21.22
N ASP A 87 -7.50 -20.78 -21.39
CA ASP A 87 -8.01 -22.11 -21.07
C ASP A 87 -7.89 -22.48 -19.59
N ASP A 88 -7.12 -21.71 -18.81
CA ASP A 88 -7.02 -21.95 -17.38
C ASP A 88 -8.42 -21.86 -16.74
N PRO A 89 -8.76 -22.76 -15.81
CA PRO A 89 -10.10 -22.80 -15.23
C PRO A 89 -10.47 -21.50 -14.50
N ALA A 90 -9.49 -20.86 -13.85
CA ALA A 90 -9.68 -19.62 -13.09
C ALA A 90 -8.61 -18.56 -13.43
N GLY A 91 -8.95 -17.30 -13.18
CA GLY A 91 -7.98 -16.21 -13.14
C GLY A 91 -7.10 -16.28 -11.88
N ASP A 92 -6.15 -15.36 -11.77
CA ASP A 92 -5.27 -15.28 -10.60
C ASP A 92 -6.00 -14.65 -9.39
N ILE A 93 -7.03 -13.86 -9.68
CA ILE A 93 -7.91 -13.21 -8.72
C ILE A 93 -9.33 -13.15 -9.30
N GLU A 94 -10.34 -13.22 -8.45
CA GLU A 94 -11.74 -13.09 -8.84
C GLU A 94 -12.25 -11.70 -8.48
N TYR A 95 -13.06 -11.11 -9.37
CA TYR A 95 -13.74 -9.86 -9.10
C TYR A 95 -14.89 -10.09 -8.11
N ASP A 96 -14.60 -9.96 -6.83
CA ASP A 96 -15.52 -10.18 -5.72
C ASP A 96 -15.62 -8.95 -4.79
N ASN A 97 -16.54 -9.03 -3.83
CA ASN A 97 -16.78 -7.96 -2.84
C ASN A 97 -15.89 -8.09 -1.59
N THR A 98 -14.89 -8.97 -1.60
CA THR A 98 -13.98 -9.13 -0.45
C THR A 98 -12.92 -8.04 -0.38
N ARG A 99 -12.76 -7.26 -1.47
CA ARG A 99 -11.76 -6.20 -1.63
C ARG A 99 -12.36 -4.99 -2.33
N ILE A 100 -11.74 -3.84 -2.11
CA ILE A 100 -12.06 -2.63 -2.86
C ILE A 100 -11.33 -2.69 -4.20
N TRP A 101 -12.08 -2.63 -5.28
CA TRP A 101 -11.55 -2.54 -6.64
C TRP A 101 -11.42 -1.10 -7.07
N VAL A 102 -10.27 -0.76 -7.64
CA VAL A 102 -10.01 0.56 -8.18
C VAL A 102 -9.56 0.37 -9.62
N ILE A 103 -10.48 0.64 -10.56
CA ILE A 103 -10.24 0.41 -11.98
C ILE A 103 -9.91 1.76 -12.63
N ASP A 104 -8.68 1.83 -13.13
CA ASP A 104 -8.20 2.98 -13.91
C ASP A 104 -9.05 3.14 -15.18
N LYS A 105 -9.31 4.38 -15.58
CA LYS A 105 -9.75 4.65 -16.96
C LYS A 105 -8.67 4.13 -17.92
N PRO A 106 -9.05 3.63 -19.11
CA PRO A 106 -8.06 3.24 -20.10
C PRO A 106 -7.24 4.46 -20.56
N ASN A 107 -6.00 4.20 -21.01
CA ASN A 107 -5.06 5.19 -21.56
C ASN A 107 -4.66 6.35 -20.64
N ILE A 108 -4.61 6.10 -19.33
CA ILE A 108 -3.98 7.06 -18.42
C ILE A 108 -2.47 7.05 -18.69
N PRO A 109 -1.82 8.22 -18.88
CA PRO A 109 -0.39 8.27 -19.13
C PRO A 109 0.43 7.80 -17.93
N LYS A 110 1.62 7.26 -18.19
CA LYS A 110 2.62 7.01 -17.14
C LYS A 110 2.96 8.32 -16.43
N PRO A 111 3.31 8.28 -15.13
CA PRO A 111 3.88 9.44 -14.47
C PRO A 111 5.13 9.92 -15.26
N PRO A 112 5.35 11.25 -15.36
CA PRO A 112 6.59 11.78 -15.93
C PRO A 112 7.85 11.18 -15.26
N PRO A 113 9.01 11.18 -15.93
CA PRO A 113 10.27 10.73 -15.34
C PRO A 113 10.54 11.37 -13.98
N ASP A 114 11.11 10.59 -13.07
CA ASP A 114 11.42 10.97 -11.69
C ASP A 114 10.21 11.40 -10.83
N THR A 115 8.97 11.19 -11.31
CA THR A 115 7.75 11.37 -10.53
C THR A 115 7.12 10.03 -10.20
N GLU A 116 6.49 9.95 -9.03
CA GLU A 116 5.77 8.74 -8.61
C GLU A 116 4.27 9.01 -8.51
N ARG A 117 3.46 8.19 -9.19
CA ARG A 117 2.01 8.16 -8.98
C ARG A 117 1.67 7.32 -7.75
N ILE A 118 1.06 7.91 -6.72
CA ILE A 118 0.53 7.17 -5.57
C ILE A 118 -0.99 7.29 -5.51
N LEU A 119 -1.62 6.26 -4.96
CA LEU A 119 -3.07 6.20 -4.76
C LEU A 119 -3.34 6.19 -3.25
N ILE A 120 -4.17 7.13 -2.80
CA ILE A 120 -4.56 7.21 -1.39
C ILE A 120 -6.06 6.95 -1.28
N MET A 121 -6.42 5.95 -0.50
CA MET A 121 -7.82 5.68 -0.17
C MET A 121 -8.32 6.75 0.81
N ARG A 122 -9.49 7.34 0.53
CA ARG A 122 -10.15 8.23 1.49
C ARG A 122 -10.62 7.46 2.72
N LYS A 123 -10.72 8.16 3.86
CA LYS A 123 -11.14 7.57 5.14
C LYS A 123 -12.54 6.97 5.13
N ASP A 124 -13.42 7.51 4.30
CA ASP A 124 -14.80 7.05 4.10
C ASP A 124 -14.91 5.92 3.06
N LEU A 125 -13.77 5.46 2.51
CA LEU A 125 -13.67 4.42 1.48
C LEU A 125 -14.45 4.72 0.19
N SER A 126 -14.90 5.96 0.00
CA SER A 126 -15.78 6.31 -1.12
C SER A 126 -15.03 6.40 -2.44
N LYS A 127 -13.77 6.86 -2.40
CA LYS A 127 -12.95 7.16 -3.59
C LYS A 127 -11.46 7.01 -3.30
N MET A 128 -10.73 6.56 -4.32
CA MET A 128 -9.26 6.60 -4.35
C MET A 128 -8.82 7.93 -4.99
N ASP A 129 -7.98 8.69 -4.30
CA ASP A 129 -7.39 9.92 -4.85
C ASP A 129 -6.00 9.64 -5.44
N THR A 130 -5.71 10.21 -6.61
CA THR A 130 -4.39 10.11 -7.24
C THR A 130 -3.53 11.31 -6.90
N TYR A 131 -2.30 11.04 -6.44
CA TYR A 131 -1.28 12.04 -6.23
C TYR A 131 -0.03 11.72 -7.04
N TYR A 132 0.68 12.77 -7.43
CA TYR A 132 2.01 12.68 -8.01
C TYR A 132 3.01 13.26 -7.02
N ILE A 133 4.01 12.46 -6.65
CA ILE A 133 5.16 12.88 -5.87
C ILE A 133 6.19 13.40 -6.87
N MET A 134 6.51 14.68 -6.78
CA MET A 134 7.56 15.30 -7.59
C MET A 134 8.94 14.91 -7.05
N PRO A 135 9.97 14.84 -7.93
CA PRO A 135 11.32 14.51 -7.51
C PRO A 135 11.87 15.50 -6.47
N LYS A 136 12.87 15.05 -5.70
CA LYS A 136 13.66 15.88 -4.76
C LYS A 136 12.83 16.52 -3.61
N GLY A 137 11.77 15.86 -3.16
CA GLY A 137 10.94 16.36 -2.06
C GLY A 137 10.00 17.51 -2.46
N GLY A 138 9.70 17.63 -3.75
CA GLY A 138 8.75 18.61 -4.28
C GLY A 138 7.32 18.41 -3.76
N LYS A 139 6.49 19.44 -3.97
CA LYS A 139 5.07 19.42 -3.55
C LYS A 139 4.32 18.26 -4.21
N LYS A 140 3.42 17.62 -3.45
CA LYS A 140 2.48 16.64 -4.00
C LYS A 140 1.42 17.34 -4.84
N ALA A 141 1.25 16.93 -6.10
CA ALA A 141 0.16 17.39 -6.96
C ALA A 141 -1.00 16.40 -6.90
N ARG A 142 -2.24 16.88 -6.75
CA ARG A 142 -3.45 16.04 -6.79
C ARG A 142 -4.09 16.18 -8.17
N CYS A 143 -4.48 15.05 -8.78
CA CYS A 143 -5.32 15.06 -9.97
C CYS A 143 -6.75 14.67 -9.60
N SER A 144 -7.73 15.53 -9.91
CA SER A 144 -9.15 15.23 -9.72
C SER A 144 -9.73 14.64 -11.01
N GLY A 145 -10.40 13.48 -10.95
CA GLY A 145 -11.29 13.02 -12.02
C GLY A 145 -10.90 11.76 -12.82
N MET A 146 -9.92 10.96 -12.37
CA MET A 146 -9.42 9.83 -13.18
C MET A 146 -10.15 8.48 -12.98
N TRP A 147 -11.09 8.37 -12.04
CA TRP A 147 -11.68 7.09 -11.63
C TRP A 147 -13.20 7.04 -11.83
N ARG A 148 -13.73 5.87 -12.17
CA ARG A 148 -15.13 5.49 -11.94
C ARG A 148 -15.16 4.56 -10.73
N SER A 149 -15.91 4.92 -9.69
CA SER A 149 -16.28 3.98 -8.63
C SER A 149 -17.35 3.02 -9.17
N PHE A 150 -17.27 1.73 -8.85
CA PHE A 150 -18.34 0.75 -9.04
C PHE A 150 -18.59 0.03 -7.72
#